data_AF-A0A1V6CF00-F1
#
_entry.id   AF-A0A1V6CF00-F1
#
_cell.length_a   1.000
_cell.length_b   1.000
_cell.length_c   1.000
_cell.angle_alpha   90.00
_cell.angle_beta   90.00
_cell.angle_gamma   90.00
#
_symmetry.space_group_name_H-M   'P 1'
#
loop_
_entity.id
_entity.type
_entity.pdbx_description
1 polymer ?
#
loop_
_entity_poly.entity_id
_entity_poly.type
_entity_poly.pdbx_seq_one_letter_code
_entity_poly.pdbx_strand_id
1 'polypeptide(L)'
;MSKRIFRFVGKEGVVVFRQNEKVVIVTGGVSGIGFATGRLFAQQGAKVLLVGLQKDSLCKAVEKIELLSVSYAMADVPQPGQTAQYVQTAVDHYDGLDLLISNAGIIGGKEFYHRLFH
;
A
#
# COMPACT_ATOMS: atom_id res chain seq x y z
N MET A 1 3.02 23.93 7.18
CA MET A 1 2.78 22.47 7.23
C MET A 1 4.15 21.78 7.16
N SER A 2 4.58 21.09 8.22
CA SER A 2 5.93 20.50 8.29
C SER A 2 6.00 19.20 7.49
N LYS A 3 6.81 19.17 6.41
CA LYS A 3 7.00 17.97 5.58
C LYS A 3 7.85 16.95 6.38
N ARG A 4 7.28 15.79 6.71
CA ARG A 4 8.03 14.72 7.39
C ARG A 4 9.06 14.12 6.44
N ILE A 5 10.28 13.97 6.94
CA ILE A 5 11.40 13.37 6.24
C ILE A 5 11.66 12.01 6.87
N PHE A 6 11.64 10.96 6.07
CA PHE A 6 12.05 9.63 6.52
C PHE A 6 13.53 9.45 6.23
N ARG A 7 14.33 9.15 7.25
CA ARG A 7 15.75 8.83 7.09
C ARG A 7 15.91 7.33 7.24
N PHE A 8 16.41 6.69 6.19
CA PHE A 8 16.85 5.30 6.23
C PHE A 8 18.37 5.29 6.33
N VAL A 9 18.92 4.53 7.27
CA VAL A 9 20.37 4.33 7.36
C VAL A 9 20.68 2.98 6.72
N GLY A 10 21.33 3.01 5.56
CA GLY A 10 21.82 1.82 4.86
C GLY A 10 23.34 1.71 4.93
N LYS A 11 23.90 0.63 4.39
CA LYS A 11 25.37 0.42 4.31
C LYS A 11 26.10 1.56 3.60
N GLU A 12 25.44 2.23 2.66
CA GLU A 12 25.98 3.34 1.85
C GLU A 12 25.69 4.74 2.46
N GLY A 13 25.14 4.81 3.68
CA GLY A 13 24.86 6.08 4.38
C GLY A 13 23.37 6.38 4.61
N VAL A 14 23.05 7.66 4.84
CA VAL A 14 21.69 8.13 5.16
C VAL A 14 20.92 8.47 3.88
N VAL A 15 19.93 7.64 3.55
CA VAL A 15 18.97 7.92 2.47
C VAL A 15 17.84 8.78 3.04
N VAL A 16 17.69 9.97 2.47
CA VAL A 16 16.64 10.94 2.84
C VAL A 16 15.45 10.77 1.90
N PHE A 17 14.36 10.24 2.43
CA PHE A 17 13.15 9.99 1.68
C PHE A 17 12.11 11.10 1.92
N ARG A 18 11.81 11.86 0.87
CA ARG A 18 10.72 12.85 0.85
C ARG A 18 9.54 12.23 0.12
N GLN A 19 8.38 12.12 0.78
CA GLN A 19 7.21 11.44 0.24
C GLN A 19 6.47 12.23 -0.86
N ASN A 20 6.75 13.53 -0.96
CA ASN A 20 6.17 14.38 -2.00
C ASN A 20 6.57 13.85 -3.38
N GLU A 21 5.60 13.65 -4.27
CA GLU A 21 5.79 13.18 -5.66
C GLU A 21 6.24 11.72 -5.81
N LYS A 22 6.26 10.96 -4.70
CA LYS A 22 6.62 9.54 -4.72
C LYS A 22 5.46 8.65 -5.09
N VAL A 23 5.73 7.58 -5.82
CA VAL A 23 4.73 6.55 -6.14
C VAL A 23 4.84 5.39 -5.17
N VAL A 24 3.77 5.13 -4.43
CA VAL A 24 3.73 4.16 -3.35
C VAL A 24 2.61 3.15 -3.58
N ILE A 25 2.95 1.86 -3.59
CA ILE A 25 1.97 0.76 -3.58
C ILE A 25 1.82 0.26 -2.15
N VAL A 26 0.59 0.06 -1.70
CA VAL A 26 0.29 -0.54 -0.38
C VAL A 26 -0.64 -1.73 -0.55
N THR A 27 -0.13 -2.93 -0.31
CA THR A 27 -0.95 -4.15 -0.32
C THR A 27 -1.71 -4.34 0.99
N GLY A 28 -2.92 -4.91 0.93
CA GLY A 28 -3.83 -4.90 2.07
C GLY A 28 -4.32 -3.49 2.42
N GLY A 29 -4.42 -2.61 1.41
CA GLY A 29 -4.70 -1.18 1.58
C GLY A 29 -6.13 -0.83 2.01
N VAL A 30 -7.02 -1.82 2.13
CA VAL A 30 -8.45 -1.60 2.43
C VAL A 30 -8.75 -1.32 3.90
N SER A 31 -7.88 -1.73 4.83
CA SER A 31 -8.14 -1.59 6.27
C SER A 31 -6.85 -1.56 7.12
N GLY A 32 -7.02 -1.35 8.43
CA GLY A 32 -5.96 -1.49 9.41
C GLY A 32 -4.71 -0.64 9.11
N ILE A 33 -3.54 -1.24 9.30
CA ILE A 33 -2.24 -0.60 9.10
C ILE A 33 -2.04 -0.22 7.62
N GLY A 34 -2.46 -1.06 6.68
CA GLY A 34 -2.33 -0.78 5.25
C GLY A 34 -3.08 0.47 4.83
N PHE A 35 -4.35 0.58 5.23
CA PHE A 35 -5.16 1.77 4.97
C PHE A 35 -4.57 3.02 5.62
N ALA A 36 -4.21 2.94 6.91
CA ALA A 36 -3.61 4.06 7.63
C ALA A 36 -2.30 4.53 6.99
N THR A 37 -1.49 3.59 6.50
CA THR A 37 -0.23 3.85 5.80
C THR A 37 -0.50 4.56 4.48
N GLY A 38 -1.37 4.02 3.63
CA GLY A 38 -1.72 4.64 2.35
C GLY A 38 -2.26 6.06 2.52
N ARG A 39 -3.16 6.26 3.48
CA ARG A 39 -3.69 7.60 3.83
C ARG A 39 -2.58 8.57 4.25
N LEU A 40 -1.66 8.13 5.10
CA LEU A 40 -0.57 8.98 5.60
C LEU A 40 0.39 9.39 4.48
N PHE A 41 0.71 8.48 3.56
CA PHE A 41 1.53 8.78 2.38
C PHE A 41 0.83 9.79 1.45
N ALA A 42 -0.45 9.58 1.17
CA ALA A 42 -1.23 10.49 0.33
C ALA A 42 -1.31 11.91 0.94
N GLN A 43 -1.55 12.02 2.24
CA GLN A 43 -1.54 13.30 2.97
C GLN A 43 -0.18 14.02 2.94
N GLN A 44 0.90 13.31 2.66
CA GLN A 44 2.25 13.87 2.50
C GLN A 44 2.62 14.16 1.04
N GLY A 45 1.67 14.04 0.12
CA GLY A 45 1.83 14.37 -1.29
C GLY A 45 2.36 13.23 -2.16
N ALA A 46 2.32 11.99 -1.69
CA ALA A 46 2.59 10.82 -2.52
C ALA A 46 1.40 10.50 -3.44
N LYS A 47 1.69 9.86 -4.58
CA LYS A 47 0.73 9.12 -5.41
C LYS A 47 0.65 7.71 -4.85
N VAL A 48 -0.55 7.24 -4.51
CA VAL A 48 -0.75 5.98 -3.79
C VAL A 48 -1.64 5.04 -4.59
N LEU A 49 -1.21 3.79 -4.73
CA LEU A 49 -2.03 2.69 -5.24
C LEU A 49 -2.35 1.73 -4.09
N LEU A 50 -3.62 1.67 -3.69
CA LEU A 50 -4.09 0.68 -2.73
C LEU A 50 -4.37 -0.64 -3.43
N VAL A 51 -3.82 -1.74 -2.93
CA VAL A 51 -4.01 -3.09 -3.49
C VAL A 51 -4.80 -3.96 -2.52
N GLY A 52 -5.80 -4.66 -3.03
CA GLY A 52 -6.66 -5.55 -2.25
C GLY A 52 -7.53 -6.48 -3.10
N LEU A 53 -8.25 -7.38 -2.44
CA LEU A 53 -9.03 -8.43 -3.11
C LEU A 53 -10.36 -7.92 -3.69
N GLN A 54 -11.10 -7.14 -2.91
CA GLN A 54 -12.49 -6.79 -3.21
C GLN A 54 -12.61 -5.36 -3.70
N LYS A 55 -13.18 -5.18 -4.90
CA LYS A 55 -13.39 -3.87 -5.53
C LYS A 55 -14.14 -2.89 -4.63
N ASP A 56 -15.29 -3.27 -4.09
CA ASP A 56 -16.14 -2.37 -3.31
C ASP A 56 -15.44 -1.86 -2.05
N SER A 57 -14.64 -2.72 -1.42
CA SER A 57 -13.84 -2.35 -0.24
C SER A 57 -12.72 -1.37 -0.61
N LEU A 58 -12.11 -1.54 -1.78
CA LEU A 58 -11.10 -0.62 -2.31
C LEU A 58 -11.70 0.73 -2.69
N CYS A 59 -12.84 0.76 -3.40
CA CYS A 59 -13.54 1.99 -3.74
C CYS A 59 -13.86 2.79 -2.47
N LYS A 60 -14.47 2.15 -1.46
CA LYS A 60 -14.76 2.78 -0.17
C LYS A 60 -13.49 3.28 0.54
N ALA A 61 -12.37 2.58 0.42
CA ALA A 61 -11.11 3.01 1.01
C ALA A 61 -10.56 4.27 0.31
N VAL A 62 -10.56 4.30 -1.02
CA VAL A 62 -10.14 5.49 -1.79
C VAL A 62 -11.07 6.67 -1.50
N GLU A 63 -12.38 6.45 -1.50
CA GLU A 63 -13.38 7.45 -1.14
C GLU A 63 -13.13 8.01 0.26
N LYS A 64 -12.82 7.18 1.26
CA LYS A 64 -12.50 7.65 2.63
C LYS A 64 -11.22 8.48 2.75
N ILE A 65 -10.29 8.38 1.79
CA ILE A 65 -9.07 9.19 1.81
C ILE A 65 -9.31 10.56 1.17
N GLU A 66 -10.27 10.66 0.24
CA GLU A 66 -10.70 11.92 -0.39
C GLU A 66 -9.56 12.71 -1.06
N LEU A 67 -8.59 12.01 -1.65
CA LEU A 67 -7.47 12.62 -2.37
C LEU A 67 -7.34 12.05 -3.78
N LEU A 68 -7.23 12.94 -4.78
CA LEU A 68 -7.08 12.57 -6.20
C LEU A 68 -5.78 11.81 -6.50
N SER A 69 -4.79 11.87 -5.60
CA SER A 69 -3.53 11.15 -5.73
C SER A 69 -3.63 9.67 -5.31
N VAL A 70 -4.82 9.18 -5.00
CA VAL A 70 -5.04 7.81 -4.55
C VAL A 70 -5.97 7.06 -5.52
N SER A 71 -5.49 5.91 -5.96
CA SER A 71 -6.20 4.97 -6.83
C SER A 71 -6.10 3.56 -6.25
N TYR A 72 -6.77 2.59 -6.86
CA TYR A 72 -6.73 1.20 -6.41
C TYR A 72 -6.46 0.22 -7.55
N ALA A 73 -5.93 -0.95 -7.20
CA ALA A 73 -5.84 -2.12 -8.07
C ALA A 73 -6.34 -3.35 -7.32
N MET A 74 -7.10 -4.19 -8.02
CA MET A 74 -7.48 -5.50 -7.48
C MET A 74 -6.32 -6.48 -7.65
N ALA A 75 -5.99 -7.21 -6.59
CA ALA A 75 -5.11 -8.36 -6.67
C ALA A 75 -5.32 -9.33 -5.51
N ASP A 76 -5.26 -10.62 -5.83
CA ASP A 76 -4.95 -11.71 -4.90
C ASP A 76 -3.44 -11.88 -4.84
N VAL A 77 -2.82 -11.20 -3.88
CA VAL A 77 -1.36 -11.07 -3.75
C VAL A 77 -0.59 -12.40 -3.72
N PRO A 78 -1.09 -13.49 -3.10
CA PRO A 78 -0.47 -14.81 -3.17
C PRO A 78 -0.42 -15.42 -4.59
N GLN A 79 -1.25 -14.96 -5.53
CA GLN A 79 -1.30 -15.53 -6.88
C GLN A 79 -0.08 -15.11 -7.72
N PRO A 80 0.59 -16.07 -8.39
CA PRO A 80 1.68 -15.76 -9.29
C PRO A 80 1.27 -14.74 -10.37
N GLY A 81 2.16 -13.80 -10.67
CA GLY A 81 1.99 -12.82 -11.76
C GLY A 81 1.16 -11.59 -11.42
N GLN A 82 0.32 -11.61 -10.38
CA GLN A 82 -0.49 -10.43 -10.04
C GLN A 82 0.35 -9.27 -9.50
N THR A 83 1.51 -9.56 -8.89
CA THR A 83 2.50 -8.54 -8.53
C THR A 83 2.96 -7.70 -9.70
N ALA A 84 3.26 -8.33 -10.84
CA ALA A 84 3.65 -7.59 -12.03
C ALA A 84 2.50 -6.69 -12.54
N GLN A 85 1.26 -7.16 -12.44
CA GLN A 85 0.08 -6.42 -12.92
C GLN A 85 -0.18 -5.15 -12.12
N TYR A 86 -0.17 -5.20 -10.78
CA TYR A 86 -0.41 -3.99 -9.99
C TYR A 86 0.81 -3.05 -9.98
N VAL A 87 2.02 -3.56 -10.17
CA VAL A 87 3.20 -2.72 -10.43
C VAL A 87 3.04 -1.98 -11.76
N GLN A 88 2.65 -2.69 -12.82
CA GLN A 88 2.39 -2.07 -14.12
C GLN A 88 1.29 -1.02 -14.03
N THR A 89 0.24 -1.28 -13.25
CA THR A 89 -0.83 -0.29 -12.99
C THR A 89 -0.28 1.00 -12.38
N ALA A 90 0.67 0.91 -11.43
CA ALA A 90 1.32 2.09 -10.86
C ALA A 90 2.19 2.82 -11.89
N VAL A 91 2.93 2.07 -12.72
CA VAL A 91 3.74 2.64 -13.81
C VAL A 91 2.85 3.39 -14.80
N ASP A 92 1.78 2.76 -15.28
CA ASP A 92 0.89 3.36 -16.29
C ASP A 92 0.15 4.59 -15.75
N HIS A 93 -0.26 4.57 -14.47
CA HIS A 93 -1.08 5.62 -13.89
C HIS A 93 -0.26 6.78 -13.30
N TYR A 94 0.93 6.49 -12.79
CA TYR A 94 1.72 7.43 -12.00
C TYR A 94 3.13 7.68 -12.53
N ASP A 95 3.53 7.00 -13.60
CA ASP A 95 4.84 7.06 -14.25
C ASP A 95 5.98 6.53 -13.36
N GLY A 96 5.70 5.52 -12.53
CA GLY A 96 6.75 4.79 -11.82
C GLY A 96 6.32 4.04 -10.58
N LEU A 97 7.33 3.61 -9.81
CA LEU A 97 7.20 2.99 -8.50
C LEU A 97 8.45 3.32 -7.67
N ASP A 98 8.28 3.98 -6.52
CA ASP A 98 9.36 4.25 -5.58
C ASP A 98 9.33 3.29 -4.38
N LEU A 99 8.15 2.91 -3.89
CA LEU A 99 7.99 2.04 -2.71
C LEU A 99 6.87 1.03 -2.88
N LEU A 100 7.14 -0.19 -2.44
CA LEU A 100 6.15 -1.23 -2.21
C LEU A 100 6.08 -1.53 -0.70
N ILE A 101 4.89 -1.34 -0.12
CA ILE A 101 4.59 -1.75 1.24
C ILE A 101 3.79 -3.06 1.19
N SER A 102 4.50 -4.17 1.40
CA SER A 102 3.93 -5.52 1.46
C SER A 102 3.22 -5.76 2.80
N ASN A 103 1.98 -5.28 2.92
CA ASN A 103 1.18 -5.36 4.15
C ASN A 103 -0.02 -6.33 4.03
N ALA A 104 -0.33 -6.86 2.85
CA ALA A 104 -1.35 -7.90 2.71
C ALA A 104 -0.99 -9.13 3.55
N GLY A 105 -1.91 -9.53 4.43
CA GLY A 105 -1.75 -10.68 5.30
C GLY A 105 -3.08 -11.07 5.92
N ILE A 106 -3.24 -12.36 6.17
CA ILE A 106 -4.36 -12.91 6.93
C ILE A 106 -3.84 -13.34 8.30
N ILE A 107 -4.50 -12.91 9.36
CA ILE A 107 -4.29 -13.47 10.69
C ILE A 107 -5.21 -14.70 10.75
N GLY A 108 -4.66 -15.87 11.09
CA GLY A 108 -5.46 -17.10 11.22
C GLY A 108 -6.67 -16.86 12.13
N GLY A 109 -7.87 -17.07 11.60
CA GLY A 109 -9.12 -16.91 12.38
C GLY A 109 -9.26 -17.97 13.47
N LYS A 110 -10.36 -17.91 14.25
CA LYS A 110 -10.68 -18.88 15.32
C LYS A 110 -10.47 -20.36 14.94
N GLU A 111 -10.76 -20.71 13.68
CA GLU A 111 -10.53 -22.04 13.09
C GLU A 111 -9.07 -22.52 13.18
N PHE A 112 -8.10 -21.61 12.99
CA PHE A 112 -6.68 -21.92 13.09
C PHE A 112 -6.26 -22.20 14.54
N TYR A 113 -6.86 -21.50 15.51
CA TYR A 113 -6.62 -21.74 16.93
C TYR A 113 -7.23 -23.06 17.41
N HIS A 114 -8.43 -23.42 16.93
CA HIS A 114 -9.02 -24.72 17.26
C HIS A 114 -8.19 -25.92 16.75
N ARG A 115 -7.45 -25.75 15.66
CA ARG A 115 -6.63 -26.82 15.05
C ARG A 115 -5.23 -26.99 15.65
N LEU A 116 -4.81 -26.06 16.51
CA LEU A 116 -3.49 -26.09 17.17
C LEU A 116 -3.56 -26.55 18.64
N PHE A 117 -4.73 -26.47 19.26
CA PHE A 117 -4.94 -26.86 20.66
C PHE A 117 -5.81 -28.12 20.83
N HIS A 118 -6.02 -28.86 19.74
CA HIS A 118 -6.59 -30.20 19.67
C HIS A 118 -5.79 -31.03 18.67
#